data_AF-A0A6L3FAZ9-F1
#
_entry.id   AF-A0A6L3FAZ9-F1
#
_cell.length_a   1.000
_cell.length_b   1.000
_cell.length_c   1.000
_cell.angle_alpha   90.00
_cell.angle_beta   90.00
_cell.angle_gamma   90.00
#
_symmetry.space_group_name_H-M   'P 1'
#
loop_
_entity.id
_entity.type
_entity.pdbx_description
1 polymer ?
#
loop_
_entity_poly.entity_id
_entity_poly.type
_entity_poly.pdbx_seq_one_letter_code
_entity_poly.pdbx_strand_id
1 'polypeptide(L)'
;MGILLVEVSFVILGSLLMIPALSPAPIQVLTRWYPPRQITALHLGLRTRYFITGLFVLSLLFDTPMVYGLLGFAIFWSIKEQFTTMPTRQSDRRTLFLIYLLIPIQLFLIANGWEVASVFFLPVFVLIILPLLMWSVERTNFYDALMLMQWGILATAWVMSVVVTLWLEPLKSNPIVAGGGLMIYLLALAQINMLIRRNVTLRKMTS
;
A
#
# COMPACT_ATOMS: atom_id res chain seq x y z
N MET A 1 -31.51 7.70 -2.32
CA MET A 1 -30.28 6.88 -2.43
C MET A 1 -29.02 7.73 -2.60
N GLY A 2 -29.00 8.75 -3.48
CA GLY A 2 -27.81 9.59 -3.72
C GLY A 2 -27.40 10.51 -2.57
N ILE A 3 -28.34 11.06 -1.80
CA ILE A 3 -28.05 12.00 -0.69
C ILE A 3 -27.29 11.30 0.46
N LEU A 4 -27.69 10.06 0.82
CA LEU A 4 -27.01 9.26 1.84
C LEU A 4 -25.59 8.87 1.42
N LEU A 5 -25.38 8.53 0.14
CA LEU A 5 -24.03 8.25 -0.38
C LEU A 5 -23.13 9.49 -0.30
N VAL A 6 -23.67 10.67 -0.63
CA VAL A 6 -22.94 11.94 -0.57
C VAL A 6 -22.62 12.34 0.87
N GLU A 7 -23.59 12.24 1.80
CA GLU A 7 -23.37 12.52 3.23
C GLU A 7 -22.33 11.58 3.85
N VAL A 8 -22.42 10.29 3.51
CA VAL A 8 -21.42 9.30 3.92
C VAL A 8 -20.06 9.68 3.34
N SER A 9 -19.94 10.02 2.05
CA SER A 9 -18.69 10.50 1.45
C SER A 9 -18.10 11.74 2.14
N PHE A 10 -18.93 12.68 2.61
CA PHE A 10 -18.48 13.87 3.34
C PHE A 10 -18.01 13.55 4.77
N VAL A 11 -18.71 12.69 5.50
CA VAL A 11 -18.27 12.20 6.83
C VAL A 11 -16.98 11.40 6.71
N ILE A 12 -16.84 10.64 5.63
CA ILE A 12 -15.63 9.90 5.27
C ILE A 12 -14.48 10.87 5.01
N LEU A 13 -14.70 11.90 4.17
CA LEU A 13 -13.69 12.93 3.91
C LEU A 13 -13.29 13.70 5.17
N GLY A 14 -14.28 14.06 6.01
CA GLY A 14 -14.05 14.77 7.26
C GLY A 14 -13.24 13.95 8.25
N SER A 15 -13.59 12.68 8.48
CA SER A 15 -12.83 11.79 9.36
C SER A 15 -11.42 11.50 8.82
N LEU A 16 -11.27 11.34 7.51
CA LEU A 16 -10.01 11.10 6.82
C LEU A 16 -9.03 12.28 6.92
N LEU A 17 -9.54 13.52 6.90
CA LEU A 17 -8.73 14.74 6.98
C LEU A 17 -8.45 15.20 8.42
N MET A 18 -9.31 14.84 9.38
CA MET A 18 -9.14 15.19 10.80
C MET A 18 -7.87 14.57 11.41
N ILE A 19 -7.59 13.29 11.16
CA ILE A 19 -6.45 12.59 11.80
C ILE A 19 -5.08 13.14 11.35
N PRO A 20 -4.86 13.47 10.06
CA PRO A 20 -3.68 14.21 9.61
C PRO A 20 -3.60 15.64 10.15
N ALA A 21 -4.71 16.36 10.25
CA ALA A 21 -4.74 17.76 10.72
C ALA A 21 -4.27 17.93 12.18
N LEU A 22 -4.48 16.92 13.03
CA LEU A 22 -3.98 16.89 14.42
C LEU A 22 -2.45 16.68 14.54
N SER A 23 -1.77 16.43 13.43
CA SER A 23 -0.37 15.97 13.44
C SER A 23 0.73 17.05 13.56
N PRO A 24 0.62 18.29 13.05
CA PRO A 24 1.74 19.24 13.02
C PRO A 24 2.02 19.89 14.38
N ALA A 25 1.03 19.97 15.28
CA ALA A 25 1.13 20.66 16.56
C ALA A 25 2.33 20.21 17.44
N PRO A 26 2.60 18.91 17.68
CA PRO A 26 3.74 18.50 18.49
C PRO A 26 5.10 18.72 17.81
N ILE A 27 5.17 18.70 16.48
CA ILE A 27 6.45 18.81 15.75
C ILE A 27 6.96 20.25 15.77
N GLN A 28 6.09 21.25 15.65
CA GLN A 28 6.47 22.67 15.76
C GLN A 28 7.02 23.05 17.14
N VAL A 29 6.59 22.35 18.19
CA VAL A 29 7.10 22.56 19.56
C VAL A 29 8.46 21.88 19.73
N LEU A 30 8.64 20.66 19.18
CA LEU A 30 9.88 19.90 19.32
C LEU A 30 11.02 20.38 18.41
N THR A 31 10.75 21.08 17.30
CA THR A 31 11.80 21.65 16.43
C THR A 31 12.70 22.66 17.13
N ARG A 32 12.30 23.17 18.30
CA ARG A 32 13.09 24.09 19.12
C ARG A 32 14.10 23.41 20.05
N TRP A 33 13.97 22.10 20.29
CA TRP A 33 14.68 21.42 21.38
C TRP A 33 15.48 20.17 20.95
N TYR A 34 15.36 19.73 19.69
CA TYR A 34 15.91 18.44 19.25
C TYR A 34 16.88 18.55 18.06
N PRO A 35 17.81 17.58 17.90
CA PRO A 35 18.79 17.58 16.83
C PRO A 35 18.16 17.37 15.44
N PRO A 36 18.75 17.96 14.38
CA PRO A 36 18.14 18.07 13.06
C PRO A 36 17.83 16.72 12.39
N ARG A 37 18.63 15.67 12.61
CA ARG A 37 18.40 14.34 11.99
C ARG A 37 17.09 13.69 12.44
N GLN A 38 16.70 13.85 13.70
CA GLN A 38 15.47 13.27 14.26
C GLN A 38 14.25 14.05 13.77
N ILE A 39 14.38 15.37 13.64
CA ILE A 39 13.36 16.26 13.08
C ILE A 39 13.09 15.92 11.61
N THR A 40 14.13 15.66 10.79
CA THR A 40 13.96 15.28 9.38
C THR A 40 13.16 13.98 9.23
N ALA A 41 13.41 12.97 10.07
CA ALA A 41 12.65 11.72 10.05
C ALA A 41 11.17 11.94 10.39
N LEU A 42 10.88 12.84 11.35
CA LEU A 42 9.50 13.21 11.71
C LEU A 42 8.77 13.95 10.58
N HIS A 43 9.45 14.89 9.90
CA HIS A 43 8.89 15.59 8.75
C HIS A 43 8.64 14.65 7.57
N LEU A 44 9.53 13.68 7.32
CA LEU A 44 9.33 12.69 6.27
C LEU A 44 8.07 11.85 6.54
N GLY A 45 7.89 11.39 7.78
CA GLY A 45 6.69 10.67 8.20
C GLY A 45 5.40 11.48 8.02
N LEU A 46 5.42 12.78 8.37
CA LEU A 46 4.27 13.66 8.08
C LEU A 46 3.99 13.76 6.58
N ARG A 47 5.02 13.96 5.76
CA ARG A 47 4.85 14.10 4.30
C ARG A 47 4.24 12.85 3.69
N THR A 48 4.73 11.66 4.04
CA THR A 48 4.17 10.40 3.58
C THR A 48 2.71 10.24 3.98
N ARG A 49 2.37 10.66 5.21
CA ARG A 49 1.01 10.61 5.73
C ARG A 49 0.04 11.45 4.89
N TYR A 50 0.39 12.71 4.63
CA TYR A 50 -0.41 13.59 3.77
C TYR A 50 -0.47 13.09 2.33
N PHE A 51 0.61 12.49 1.83
CA PHE A 51 0.65 11.92 0.50
C PHE A 51 -0.33 10.74 0.34
N ILE A 52 -0.33 9.78 1.27
CA ILE A 52 -1.27 8.64 1.25
C ILE A 52 -2.71 9.13 1.38
N THR A 53 -2.98 10.05 2.31
CA THR A 53 -4.34 10.63 2.47
C THR A 53 -4.77 11.36 1.20
N GLY A 54 -3.89 12.18 0.62
CA GLY A 54 -4.19 12.92 -0.61
C GLY A 54 -4.48 11.99 -1.79
N LEU A 55 -3.69 10.93 -1.96
CA LEU A 55 -3.89 9.92 -3.00
C LEU A 55 -5.25 9.21 -2.85
N PHE A 56 -5.65 8.93 -1.61
CA PHE A 56 -6.95 8.33 -1.32
C PHE A 56 -8.12 9.29 -1.55
N VAL A 57 -8.03 10.54 -1.10
CA VAL A 57 -9.05 11.56 -1.38
C VAL A 57 -9.20 11.75 -2.88
N LEU A 58 -8.08 11.82 -3.59
CA LEU A 58 -8.06 11.94 -5.05
C LEU A 58 -8.76 10.75 -5.71
N SER A 59 -8.53 9.53 -5.22
CA SER A 59 -9.20 8.32 -5.70
C SER A 59 -10.71 8.33 -5.51
N LEU A 60 -11.24 9.05 -4.51
CA LEU A 60 -12.69 9.17 -4.31
C LEU A 60 -13.34 10.17 -5.26
N LEU A 61 -12.56 11.05 -5.91
CA LEU A 61 -13.06 12.07 -6.84
C LEU A 61 -13.12 11.57 -8.29
N PHE A 62 -12.57 10.40 -8.58
CA PHE A 62 -12.44 9.86 -9.93
C PHE A 62 -13.35 8.64 -10.17
N ASP A 63 -13.75 8.45 -11.43
CA ASP A 63 -14.49 7.27 -11.86
C ASP A 63 -13.65 5.99 -11.71
N THR A 64 -14.33 4.85 -11.49
CA THR A 64 -13.74 3.52 -11.29
C THR A 64 -12.59 3.18 -12.27
N PRO A 65 -12.69 3.36 -13.60
CA PRO A 65 -11.59 3.11 -14.55
C PRO A 65 -10.30 3.90 -14.26
N MET A 66 -10.43 5.17 -13.88
CA MET A 66 -9.27 6.03 -13.61
C MET A 66 -8.57 5.65 -12.30
N VAL A 67 -9.34 5.16 -11.33
CA VAL A 67 -8.80 4.62 -10.08
C VAL A 67 -8.01 3.33 -10.31
N TYR A 68 -8.44 2.43 -11.20
CA TYR A 68 -7.64 1.26 -11.59
C TYR A 68 -6.28 1.65 -12.16
N GLY A 69 -6.25 2.66 -13.04
CA GLY A 69 -5.01 3.17 -13.61
C GLY A 69 -4.08 3.74 -12.55
N LEU A 70 -4.61 4.56 -11.64
CA LEU A 70 -3.83 5.22 -10.60
C LEU A 70 -3.28 4.22 -9.57
N LEU A 71 -4.11 3.29 -9.10
CA LEU A 71 -3.69 2.27 -8.13
C LEU A 71 -2.77 1.23 -8.78
N GLY A 72 -3.02 0.87 -10.04
CA GLY A 72 -2.11 0.02 -10.81
C GLY A 72 -0.73 0.65 -11.01
N PHE A 73 -0.71 1.96 -11.30
CA PHE A 73 0.54 2.72 -11.36
C PHE A 73 1.27 2.78 -10.01
N ALA A 74 0.53 2.96 -8.92
CA ALA A 74 1.09 2.94 -7.57
C ALA A 74 1.73 1.57 -7.24
N ILE A 75 1.05 0.47 -7.55
CA ILE A 75 1.58 -0.90 -7.38
C ILE A 75 2.86 -1.10 -8.19
N PHE A 76 2.84 -0.70 -9.47
CA PHE A 76 4.02 -0.75 -10.33
C PHE A 76 5.20 0.02 -9.74
N TRP A 77 4.95 1.24 -9.25
CA TRP A 77 5.98 2.08 -8.66
C TRP A 77 6.54 1.48 -7.35
N SER A 78 5.67 0.95 -6.48
CA SER A 78 6.08 0.31 -5.23
C SER A 78 6.99 -0.90 -5.47
N ILE A 79 6.68 -1.71 -6.49
CA ILE A 79 7.50 -2.87 -6.85
C ILE A 79 8.84 -2.45 -7.41
N LYS A 80 8.87 -1.40 -8.25
CA LYS A 80 10.11 -0.83 -8.76
C LYS A 80 11.03 -0.34 -7.63
N GLU A 81 10.47 0.39 -6.66
CA GLU A 81 11.21 0.86 -5.49
C GLU A 81 11.75 -0.30 -4.65
N GLN A 82 10.92 -1.33 -4.44
CA GLN A 82 11.33 -2.51 -3.69
C GLN A 82 12.48 -3.27 -4.36
N PHE A 83 12.40 -3.53 -5.66
CA PHE A 83 13.48 -4.20 -6.39
C PHE A 83 14.76 -3.37 -6.46
N THR A 84 14.67 -2.05 -6.41
CA THR A 84 15.84 -1.18 -6.33
C THR A 84 16.57 -1.32 -4.99
N THR A 85 15.82 -1.58 -3.92
CA THR A 85 16.36 -1.70 -2.55
C THR A 85 16.88 -3.10 -2.26
N MET A 86 16.27 -4.12 -2.86
CA MET A 86 16.71 -5.50 -2.68
C MET A 86 18.04 -5.74 -3.40
N PRO A 87 18.91 -6.62 -2.87
CA PRO A 87 20.11 -7.07 -3.57
C PRO A 87 19.71 -8.01 -4.73
N THR A 88 19.02 -7.48 -5.73
CA THR A 88 18.63 -8.21 -6.94
C THR A 88 19.83 -8.40 -7.84
N ARG A 89 20.14 -9.65 -8.20
CA ARG A 89 21.27 -9.97 -9.07
C ARG A 89 20.89 -9.71 -10.53
N GLN A 90 21.87 -9.40 -11.37
CA GLN A 90 21.64 -9.20 -12.80
C GLN A 90 21.17 -10.48 -13.53
N SER A 91 21.36 -11.65 -12.95
CA SER A 91 20.92 -12.94 -13.48
C SER A 91 19.41 -13.20 -13.31
N ASP A 92 18.73 -12.46 -12.44
CA ASP A 92 17.29 -12.63 -12.14
C ASP A 92 16.36 -11.83 -13.08
N ARG A 93 16.88 -11.26 -14.18
CA ARG A 93 16.11 -10.41 -15.11
C ARG A 93 14.86 -11.11 -15.68
N ARG A 94 14.92 -12.42 -15.94
CA ARG A 94 13.77 -13.20 -16.42
C ARG A 94 12.67 -13.28 -15.37
N THR A 95 13.07 -13.50 -14.12
CA THR A 95 12.17 -13.53 -12.96
C THR A 95 11.51 -12.18 -12.76
N LEU A 96 12.29 -11.10 -12.79
CA LEU A 96 11.77 -9.73 -12.68
C LEU A 96 10.79 -9.41 -13.81
N PHE A 97 11.13 -9.75 -15.07
CA PHE A 97 10.25 -9.55 -16.21
C PHE A 97 8.90 -10.26 -16.03
N LEU A 98 8.91 -11.51 -15.56
CA LEU A 98 7.68 -12.24 -15.31
C LEU A 98 6.84 -11.58 -14.20
N ILE A 99 7.45 -11.12 -13.13
CA ILE A 99 6.73 -10.43 -12.05
C ILE A 99 6.09 -9.15 -12.57
N TYR A 100 6.81 -8.39 -13.40
CA TYR A 100 6.24 -7.21 -14.07
C TYR A 100 5.06 -7.55 -14.99
N LEU A 101 5.01 -8.76 -15.54
CA LEU A 101 3.89 -9.24 -16.34
C LEU A 101 2.71 -9.76 -15.50
N LEU A 102 2.97 -10.33 -14.32
CA LEU A 102 1.93 -10.83 -13.42
C LEU A 102 1.06 -9.70 -12.83
N ILE A 103 1.63 -8.51 -12.59
CA ILE A 103 0.89 -7.36 -12.04
C ILE A 103 -0.25 -6.90 -12.98
N PRO A 104 -0.02 -6.59 -14.27
CA PRO A 104 -1.11 -6.16 -15.15
C PRO A 104 -2.14 -7.28 -15.36
N ILE A 105 -1.73 -8.54 -15.37
CA ILE A 105 -2.67 -9.67 -15.41
C ILE A 105 -3.55 -9.69 -14.15
N GLN A 106 -2.93 -9.48 -12.98
CA GLN A 106 -3.67 -9.37 -11.72
C GLN A 106 -4.66 -8.20 -11.74
N LEU A 107 -4.22 -7.02 -12.19
CA LEU A 107 -5.10 -5.85 -12.30
C LEU A 107 -6.25 -6.07 -13.30
N PHE A 108 -5.98 -6.78 -14.40
CA PHE A 108 -7.00 -7.17 -15.35
C PHE A 108 -8.04 -8.10 -14.74
N LEU A 109 -7.63 -9.08 -13.93
CA LEU A 109 -8.55 -9.95 -13.20
C LEU A 109 -9.46 -9.15 -12.24
N ILE A 110 -8.90 -8.17 -11.53
CA ILE A 110 -9.68 -7.28 -10.63
C ILE A 110 -10.67 -6.46 -11.45
N ALA A 111 -10.24 -5.91 -12.59
CA ALA A 111 -11.10 -5.10 -13.46
C ALA A 111 -12.27 -5.89 -14.07
N ASN A 112 -12.12 -7.19 -14.29
CA ASN A 112 -13.20 -8.06 -14.76
C ASN A 112 -14.12 -8.57 -13.62
N GLY A 113 -13.88 -8.16 -12.37
CA GLY A 113 -14.65 -8.62 -11.21
C GLY A 113 -14.25 -10.01 -10.70
N TRP A 114 -13.08 -10.52 -11.07
CA TRP A 114 -12.57 -11.82 -10.63
C TRP A 114 -11.73 -11.62 -9.36
N GLU A 115 -12.34 -10.98 -8.37
CA GLU A 115 -11.69 -10.48 -7.15
C GLU A 115 -11.03 -11.61 -6.36
N VAL A 116 -11.78 -12.67 -6.08
CA VAL A 116 -11.31 -13.86 -5.36
C VAL A 116 -10.13 -14.50 -6.11
N ALA A 117 -10.23 -14.66 -7.42
CA ALA A 117 -9.15 -15.23 -8.24
C ALA A 117 -7.90 -14.34 -8.20
N SER A 118 -8.07 -13.00 -8.23
CA SER A 118 -6.97 -12.03 -8.18
C SER A 118 -6.17 -12.11 -6.87
N VAL A 119 -6.85 -12.39 -5.75
CA VAL A 119 -6.20 -12.57 -4.44
C VAL A 119 -5.33 -13.82 -4.42
N PHE A 120 -5.79 -14.93 -5.02
CA PHE A 120 -4.98 -16.16 -5.06
C PHE A 120 -3.94 -16.17 -6.19
N PHE A 121 -4.14 -15.38 -7.25
CA PHE A 121 -3.29 -15.38 -8.43
C PHE A 121 -1.84 -15.03 -8.10
N LEU A 122 -1.57 -13.86 -7.52
CA LEU A 122 -0.18 -13.44 -7.29
C LEU A 122 0.58 -14.37 -6.34
N PRO A 123 0.02 -14.80 -5.19
CA PRO A 123 0.73 -15.69 -4.28
C PRO A 123 1.05 -17.04 -4.88
N VAL A 124 0.09 -17.67 -5.57
CA VAL A 124 0.30 -18.98 -6.19
C VAL A 124 1.39 -18.90 -7.26
N PHE A 125 1.33 -17.89 -8.14
CA PHE A 125 2.31 -17.74 -9.22
C PHE A 125 3.70 -17.35 -8.70
N VAL A 126 3.79 -16.46 -7.72
CA VAL A 126 5.07 -16.07 -7.11
C VAL A 126 5.70 -17.25 -6.36
N LEU A 127 4.92 -18.03 -5.62
CA LEU A 127 5.44 -19.15 -4.87
C LEU A 127 5.88 -20.33 -5.74
N ILE A 128 5.22 -20.54 -6.89
CA ILE A 128 5.54 -21.67 -7.78
C ILE A 128 6.60 -21.29 -8.82
N ILE A 129 6.45 -20.13 -9.48
CA ILE A 129 7.27 -19.81 -10.65
C ILE A 129 8.64 -19.25 -10.27
N LEU A 130 8.76 -18.46 -9.19
CA LEU A 130 10.07 -17.94 -8.77
C LEU A 130 11.08 -19.07 -8.47
N PRO A 131 10.76 -20.11 -7.67
CA PRO A 131 11.69 -21.19 -7.41
C PRO A 131 12.10 -21.91 -8.69
N LEU A 132 11.13 -22.17 -9.59
CA LEU A 132 11.38 -22.86 -10.86
C LEU A 132 12.34 -22.07 -11.76
N LEU A 133 12.18 -20.76 -11.85
CA LEU A 133 13.05 -19.90 -12.67
C LEU A 133 14.44 -19.73 -12.04
N MET A 134 14.51 -19.56 -10.73
CA MET A 134 15.78 -19.34 -10.03
C MET A 134 16.60 -20.62 -9.90
N TRP A 135 15.95 -21.80 -9.89
CA TRP A 135 16.63 -23.10 -9.76
C TRP A 135 17.69 -23.35 -10.83
N SER A 136 17.47 -22.84 -12.05
CA SER A 136 18.37 -23.05 -13.20
C SER A 136 19.61 -22.15 -13.19
N VAL A 137 19.71 -21.17 -12.29
CA VAL A 137 20.66 -20.05 -12.43
C VAL A 137 21.85 -20.17 -11.47
N GLU A 138 21.67 -20.49 -10.18
CA GLU A 138 22.81 -20.62 -9.24
C GLU A 138 22.43 -21.20 -7.86
N ARG A 139 23.42 -21.79 -7.13
CA ARG A 139 23.23 -22.47 -5.83
C ARG A 139 23.63 -21.65 -4.58
N THR A 140 24.33 -20.52 -4.72
CA THR A 140 24.85 -19.77 -3.55
C THR A 140 23.81 -18.78 -3.00
N ASN A 141 23.41 -18.98 -1.75
CA ASN A 141 22.33 -18.26 -1.04
C ASN A 141 20.99 -18.26 -1.80
N PHE A 142 20.71 -19.34 -2.53
CA PHE A 142 19.47 -19.51 -3.31
C PHE A 142 18.23 -19.34 -2.43
N TYR A 143 18.20 -20.01 -1.27
CA TYR A 143 17.05 -19.96 -0.37
C TYR A 143 16.80 -18.54 0.18
N ASP A 144 17.86 -17.82 0.55
CA ASP A 144 17.72 -16.45 1.08
C ASP A 144 17.19 -15.49 0.01
N ALA A 145 17.73 -15.57 -1.21
CA ALA A 145 17.28 -14.72 -2.32
C ALA A 145 15.84 -15.06 -2.73
N LEU A 146 15.52 -16.35 -2.84
CA LEU A 146 14.17 -16.82 -3.15
C LEU A 146 13.16 -16.33 -2.11
N MET A 147 13.46 -16.54 -0.83
CA MET A 147 12.57 -16.17 0.25
C MET A 147 12.38 -14.65 0.32
N LEU A 148 13.47 -13.87 0.20
CA LEU A 148 13.41 -12.41 0.19
C LEU A 148 12.56 -11.89 -0.97
N MET A 149 12.70 -12.45 -2.18
CA MET A 149 11.92 -12.02 -3.33
C MET A 149 10.45 -12.42 -3.21
N GLN A 150 10.16 -13.68 -2.85
CA GLN A 150 8.78 -14.16 -2.70
C GLN A 150 8.02 -13.34 -1.66
N TRP A 151 8.52 -13.27 -0.43
CA TRP A 151 7.88 -12.49 0.63
C TRP A 151 7.91 -11.00 0.34
N GLY A 152 8.94 -10.53 -0.35
CA GLY A 152 9.02 -9.17 -0.87
C GLY A 152 7.79 -8.80 -1.69
N ILE A 153 7.56 -9.55 -2.77
CA ILE A 153 6.47 -9.30 -3.71
C ILE A 153 5.10 -9.45 -3.02
N LEU A 154 4.97 -10.42 -2.11
CA LEU A 154 3.75 -10.58 -1.33
C LEU A 154 3.49 -9.39 -0.39
N ALA A 155 4.52 -8.89 0.29
CA ALA A 155 4.38 -7.79 1.24
C ALA A 155 4.02 -6.45 0.58
N THR A 156 4.34 -6.27 -0.70
CA THR A 156 4.06 -5.02 -1.45
C THR A 156 2.93 -5.21 -2.44
N ALA A 157 3.18 -5.93 -3.53
CA ALA A 157 2.29 -6.05 -4.68
C ALA A 157 0.97 -6.72 -4.31
N TRP A 158 1.05 -7.85 -3.60
CA TRP A 158 -0.14 -8.60 -3.22
C TRP A 158 -0.97 -7.84 -2.20
N VAL A 159 -0.36 -7.33 -1.12
CA VAL A 159 -1.07 -6.53 -0.11
C VAL A 159 -1.72 -5.30 -0.73
N MET A 160 -1.01 -4.56 -1.59
CA MET A 160 -1.59 -3.42 -2.29
C MET A 160 -2.75 -3.82 -3.19
N SER A 161 -2.63 -4.92 -3.94
CA SER A 161 -3.73 -5.42 -4.77
C SER A 161 -4.97 -5.80 -3.94
N VAL A 162 -4.80 -6.41 -2.76
CA VAL A 162 -5.93 -6.72 -1.87
C VAL A 162 -6.62 -5.43 -1.42
N VAL A 163 -5.85 -4.40 -1.08
CA VAL A 163 -6.38 -3.07 -0.75
C VAL A 163 -7.21 -2.52 -1.92
N VAL A 164 -6.73 -2.61 -3.16
CA VAL A 164 -7.50 -2.21 -4.36
C VAL A 164 -8.79 -3.01 -4.50
N THR A 165 -8.73 -4.33 -4.36
CA THR A 165 -9.91 -5.20 -4.45
C THR A 165 -10.97 -4.85 -3.40
N LEU A 166 -10.55 -4.57 -2.16
CA LEU A 166 -11.46 -4.14 -1.09
C LEU A 166 -12.14 -2.80 -1.37
N TRP A 167 -11.52 -1.91 -2.16
CA TRP A 167 -12.18 -0.66 -2.56
C TRP A 167 -13.30 -0.90 -3.59
N LEU A 168 -13.17 -1.95 -4.39
CA LEU A 168 -13.97 -2.19 -5.58
C LEU A 168 -15.14 -3.16 -5.36
N GLU A 169 -15.11 -3.94 -4.27
CA GLU A 169 -16.12 -4.96 -4.00
C GLU A 169 -17.54 -4.36 -4.02
N PRO A 170 -18.39 -4.75 -4.99
CA PRO A 170 -19.75 -4.23 -5.06
C PRO A 170 -20.53 -4.71 -3.83
N LEU A 171 -21.24 -3.76 -3.22
CA LEU A 171 -22.10 -3.85 -2.05
C LEU A 171 -23.17 -4.95 -2.16
N LYS A 172 -22.78 -6.23 -2.16
CA LYS A 172 -23.69 -7.35 -2.44
C LYS A 172 -24.62 -7.69 -1.26
N SER A 173 -24.39 -7.16 -0.07
CA SER A 173 -25.25 -7.44 1.08
C SER A 173 -25.52 -6.28 2.04
N ASN A 174 -24.67 -5.23 2.09
CA ASN A 174 -24.94 -4.07 2.96
C ASN A 174 -24.21 -2.78 2.49
N PRO A 175 -24.93 -1.74 2.03
CA PRO A 175 -24.33 -0.52 1.45
C PRO A 175 -23.56 0.36 2.45
N ILE A 176 -23.76 0.15 3.75
CA ILE A 176 -23.16 0.97 4.82
C ILE A 176 -21.81 0.37 5.31
N VAL A 177 -21.59 -0.94 5.10
CA VAL A 177 -20.48 -1.70 5.70
C VAL A 177 -19.51 -2.27 4.66
N ALA A 178 -19.92 -2.47 3.41
CA ALA A 178 -19.08 -3.11 2.40
C ALA A 178 -18.23 -2.13 1.58
N GLY A 179 -17.04 -2.58 1.17
CA GLY A 179 -16.11 -1.87 0.28
C GLY A 179 -15.44 -0.65 0.91
N GLY A 180 -16.00 0.53 0.66
CA GLY A 180 -15.46 1.81 1.12
C GLY A 180 -15.25 1.89 2.64
N GLY A 181 -16.19 1.34 3.43
CA GLY A 181 -16.10 1.31 4.89
C GLY A 181 -14.87 0.57 5.41
N LEU A 182 -14.58 -0.60 4.85
CA LEU A 182 -13.40 -1.42 5.21
C LEU A 182 -12.10 -0.70 4.83
N MET A 183 -12.09 -0.04 3.67
CA MET A 183 -10.95 0.73 3.21
C MET A 183 -10.63 1.89 4.17
N ILE A 184 -11.66 2.61 4.60
CA ILE A 184 -11.52 3.70 5.58
C ILE A 184 -11.08 3.16 6.92
N TYR A 185 -11.62 2.02 7.35
CA TYR A 185 -11.17 1.35 8.57
C TYR A 185 -9.68 1.01 8.50
N LEU A 186 -9.22 0.39 7.40
CA LEU A 186 -7.80 0.06 7.19
C LEU A 186 -6.93 1.31 7.14
N LEU A 187 -7.38 2.34 6.45
CA LEU A 187 -6.64 3.60 6.36
C LEU A 187 -6.59 4.28 7.72
N ALA A 188 -7.70 4.40 8.45
CA ALA A 188 -7.75 4.96 9.80
C ALA A 188 -6.81 4.17 10.73
N LEU A 189 -6.82 2.84 10.65
CA LEU A 189 -5.92 1.96 11.39
C LEU A 189 -4.45 2.25 11.05
N ALA A 190 -4.12 2.39 9.76
CA ALA A 190 -2.76 2.72 9.32
C ALA A 190 -2.31 4.11 9.83
N GLN A 191 -3.20 5.09 9.77
CA GLN A 191 -2.97 6.46 10.24
C GLN A 191 -2.79 6.51 11.77
N ILE A 192 -3.58 5.74 12.52
CA ILE A 192 -3.47 5.60 13.97
C ILE A 192 -2.16 4.89 14.33
N ASN A 193 -1.82 3.79 13.65
CA ASN A 193 -0.55 3.08 13.86
C ASN A 193 0.64 4.02 13.65
N MET A 194 0.60 4.85 12.60
CA MET A 194 1.63 5.84 12.35
C MET A 194 1.71 6.91 13.45
N LEU A 195 0.57 7.36 13.98
CA LEU A 195 0.49 8.30 15.11
C LEU A 195 1.09 7.70 16.39
N ILE A 196 0.76 6.45 16.70
CA ILE A 196 1.27 5.73 17.88
C ILE A 196 2.78 5.55 17.76
N ARG A 197 3.27 5.06 16.62
CA ARG A 197 4.71 4.88 16.36
C ARG A 197 5.46 6.20 16.58
N ARG A 198 4.92 7.30 16.07
CA ARG A 198 5.48 8.64 16.29
C ARG A 198 5.56 8.98 17.77
N ASN A 199 4.47 8.83 18.53
CA ASN A 199 4.44 9.16 19.95
C ASN A 199 5.44 8.33 20.77
N VAL A 200 5.62 7.04 20.43
CA VAL A 200 6.64 6.19 21.05
C VAL A 200 8.05 6.69 20.72
N THR A 201 8.31 7.05 19.47
CA THR A 201 9.60 7.63 19.05
C THR A 201 9.88 8.95 19.77
N LEU A 202 8.88 9.82 19.93
CA LEU A 202 9.03 11.07 20.68
C LEU A 202 9.35 10.84 22.16
N ARG A 203 8.69 9.87 22.81
CA ARG A 203 8.98 9.54 24.22
C ARG A 203 10.42 9.06 24.42
N LYS A 204 10.96 8.28 23.48
CA LYS A 204 12.36 7.83 23.51
C LYS A 204 13.38 8.96 23.29
N MET A 205 12.96 10.10 22.74
CA MET A 205 13.82 11.28 22.57
C MET A 205 13.81 12.16 23.81
N THR A 206 12.68 12.20 24.54
CA THR A 206 12.51 12.99 25.77
C THR A 206 13.02 12.32 27.04
N SER A 207 13.32 11.01 27.01
CA SER A 207 13.87 10.21 28.12
C SER A 207 15.38 10.07 28.00
#